data_AF-A0A7V7A9Z7-F1
#
_entry.id   AF-A0A7V7A9Z7-F1
#
_cell.length_a   1.000
_cell.length_b   1.000
_cell.length_c   1.000
_cell.angle_alpha   90.00
_cell.angle_beta   90.00
_cell.angle_gamma   90.00
#
_symmetry.space_group_name_H-M   'P 1'
#
loop_
_entity.id
_entity.type
_entity.pdbx_description
1 polymer ?
#
loop_
_entity_poly.entity_id
_entity_poly.type
_entity_poly.pdbx_seq_one_letter_code
_entity_poly.pdbx_strand_id
1 'polypeptide(L)'
;MDERKVVQEIRNNGIKKLPKLLNLIYDNLDIENILWFKFRIKTVDSYLSRRERLKCKIDEVDDLLGFCVVVRTLDECYDILKQVKNIKDININILRDYIKEPCGVNEYQAIHVKFKWEDCYGEIQIKTKEMYYKTENTYHLYKKN
;
A
#
# COMPACT_ATOMS: atom_id res chain seq x y z
N MET A 1 25.72 -6.64 11.19
CA MET A 1 25.20 -7.09 9.88
C MET A 1 24.80 -5.85 9.10
N ASP A 2 25.19 -5.74 7.83
CA ASP A 2 24.89 -4.56 7.01
C ASP A 2 23.37 -4.49 6.75
N GLU A 3 22.67 -3.55 7.38
CA GLU A 3 21.20 -3.40 7.26
C GLU A 3 20.76 -3.26 5.79
N ARG A 4 21.57 -2.63 4.93
CA ARG A 4 21.24 -2.51 3.51
C ARG A 4 21.19 -3.86 2.81
N LYS A 5 22.12 -4.76 3.14
CA LYS A 5 22.12 -6.14 2.59
C LYS A 5 20.88 -6.91 3.04
N VAL A 6 20.51 -6.79 4.31
CA VAL A 6 19.29 -7.41 4.87
C VAL A 6 18.04 -6.90 4.16
N VAL A 7 17.92 -5.57 3.99
CA VAL A 7 16.79 -4.99 3.25
C VAL A 7 16.79 -5.45 1.80
N GLN A 8 17.95 -5.55 1.15
CA GLN A 8 18.02 -6.05 -0.22
C GLN A 8 17.53 -7.50 -0.33
N GLU A 9 17.84 -8.34 0.65
CA GLU A 9 17.33 -9.71 0.71
C GLU A 9 15.82 -9.75 0.92
N ILE A 10 15.29 -8.98 1.87
CA ILE A 10 13.84 -8.82 2.09
C ILE A 10 13.13 -8.37 0.80
N ARG A 11 13.69 -7.38 0.10
CA ARG A 11 13.17 -6.88 -1.19
C ARG A 11 13.17 -7.97 -2.26
N ASN A 12 14.27 -8.71 -2.40
CA ASN A 12 14.39 -9.78 -3.38
C ASN A 12 13.37 -10.90 -3.11
N ASN A 13 13.14 -11.25 -1.84
CA ASN A 13 12.13 -12.24 -1.45
C ASN A 13 10.71 -11.75 -1.77
N GLY A 14 10.40 -10.48 -1.45
CA GLY A 14 9.12 -9.87 -1.84
C GLY A 14 8.90 -9.85 -3.36
N ILE A 15 9.93 -9.54 -4.14
CA ILE A 15 9.88 -9.57 -5.62
C ILE A 15 9.57 -10.97 -6.14
N LYS A 16 10.24 -12.00 -5.61
CA LYS A 16 10.02 -13.39 -6.03
C LYS A 16 8.57 -13.85 -5.82
N LYS A 17 7.92 -13.37 -4.76
CA LYS A 17 6.54 -13.73 -4.41
C LYS A 17 5.48 -12.84 -5.05
N LEU A 18 5.89 -11.72 -5.63
CA LEU A 18 4.98 -10.73 -6.22
C LEU A 18 3.98 -11.33 -7.24
N PRO A 19 4.37 -12.21 -8.19
CA PRO A 19 3.41 -12.77 -9.13
C PRO A 19 2.28 -13.54 -8.43
N LYS A 20 2.62 -14.30 -7.37
CA LYS A 20 1.63 -15.06 -6.58
C LYS A 20 0.69 -14.13 -5.82
N LEU A 21 1.22 -13.05 -5.24
CA LEU A 21 0.39 -12.03 -4.58
C LEU A 21 -0.51 -11.27 -5.56
N LEU A 22 -0.01 -10.95 -6.76
CA LEU A 22 -0.80 -10.31 -7.80
C LEU A 22 -1.96 -11.20 -8.27
N ASN A 23 -1.71 -12.50 -8.47
CA ASN A 23 -2.76 -13.46 -8.81
C ASN A 23 -3.79 -13.56 -7.68
N LEU A 24 -3.36 -13.64 -6.42
CA LEU A 24 -4.28 -13.64 -5.28
C LEU A 24 -5.18 -12.40 -5.26
N ILE A 25 -4.61 -11.21 -5.48
CA ILE A 25 -5.40 -9.96 -5.55
C ILE A 25 -6.34 -10.00 -6.76
N TYR A 26 -5.86 -10.42 -7.92
CA TYR A 26 -6.66 -10.52 -9.15
C TYR A 26 -7.86 -11.46 -9.00
N ASP A 27 -7.65 -12.64 -8.41
CA ASP A 27 -8.69 -13.66 -8.22
C ASP A 27 -9.77 -13.25 -7.21
N ASN A 28 -9.49 -12.25 -6.36
CA ASN A 28 -10.40 -11.83 -5.29
C ASN A 28 -10.97 -10.41 -5.47
N LEU A 29 -10.42 -9.61 -6.39
CA LEU A 29 -10.92 -8.28 -6.67
C LEU A 29 -11.73 -8.25 -7.97
N ASP A 30 -12.85 -7.55 -7.92
CA ASP A 30 -13.64 -7.20 -9.08
C ASP A 30 -12.92 -6.12 -9.89
N ILE A 31 -12.18 -6.59 -10.90
CA ILE A 31 -11.37 -5.76 -11.78
C ILE A 31 -12.20 -4.85 -12.70
N GLU A 32 -13.49 -5.12 -12.91
CA GLU A 32 -14.33 -4.29 -13.79
C GLU A 32 -14.54 -2.89 -13.23
N ASN A 33 -14.55 -2.79 -11.90
CA ASN A 33 -14.69 -1.54 -11.15
C ASN A 33 -13.35 -0.81 -10.95
N ILE A 34 -12.23 -1.42 -11.33
CA ILE A 34 -10.90 -0.83 -11.22
C ILE A 34 -10.55 -0.10 -12.53
N LEU A 35 -10.32 1.20 -12.47
CA LEU A 35 -9.87 1.98 -13.63
C LEU A 35 -8.44 1.64 -14.03
N TRP A 36 -7.55 1.58 -13.03
CA TRP A 36 -6.17 1.16 -13.18
C TRP A 36 -5.57 0.92 -11.80
N PHE A 37 -4.45 0.19 -11.77
CA PHE A 37 -3.66 -0.03 -10.56
C PHE A 37 -2.21 0.41 -10.79
N LYS A 38 -1.55 0.86 -9.72
CA LYS A 38 -0.11 1.14 -9.70
C LYS A 38 0.53 0.28 -8.63
N PHE A 39 1.57 -0.45 -9.04
CA PHE A 39 2.38 -1.24 -8.14
C PHE A 39 3.73 -0.56 -7.89
N ARG A 40 4.25 -0.65 -6.66
CA ARG A 40 5.58 -0.17 -6.30
C ARG A 40 6.25 -1.14 -5.32
N ILE A 41 7.57 -1.27 -5.45
CA ILE A 41 8.41 -1.87 -4.41
C ILE A 41 9.21 -0.73 -3.79
N LYS A 42 9.12 -0.58 -2.48
CA LYS A 42 9.85 0.45 -1.75
C LYS A 42 11.37 0.29 -1.98
N THR A 43 12.08 1.40 -2.14
CA THR A 43 13.55 1.40 -2.27
C THR A 43 14.23 1.07 -0.95
N VAL A 44 15.49 0.61 -0.97
CA VAL A 44 16.25 0.33 0.26
C VAL A 44 16.25 1.55 1.19
N ASP A 45 16.56 2.74 0.65
CA ASP A 45 16.64 3.96 1.46
C ASP A 45 15.29 4.37 2.04
N SER A 46 14.21 4.28 1.26
CA SER A 46 12.85 4.57 1.75
C SER A 46 12.41 3.57 2.82
N TYR A 47 12.86 2.32 2.71
CA TYR A 47 12.56 1.26 3.67
C TYR A 47 13.28 1.50 5.00
N LEU A 48 14.58 1.80 4.95
CA LEU A 48 15.37 2.14 6.14
C LEU A 48 14.84 3.40 6.82
N SER A 49 14.55 4.46 6.06
CA SER A 49 13.94 5.69 6.61
C SER A 49 12.58 5.41 7.26
N ARG A 50 11.77 4.53 6.65
CA ARG A 50 10.49 4.11 7.25
C ARG A 50 10.70 3.34 8.55
N ARG A 51 11.64 2.40 8.58
CA ARG A 51 12.02 1.64 9.78
C ARG A 51 12.41 2.57 10.92
N GLU A 52 13.29 3.53 10.66
CA GLU A 52 13.74 4.52 11.65
C GLU A 52 12.57 5.34 12.19
N ARG A 53 11.67 5.81 11.32
CA ARG A 53 10.49 6.57 11.73
C ARG A 53 9.51 5.74 12.57
N LEU A 54 9.32 4.46 12.21
CA LEU A 54 8.44 3.54 12.95
C LEU A 54 9.08 2.99 14.22
N LYS A 55 10.42 3.07 14.35
CA LYS A 55 11.20 2.43 15.42
C LYS A 55 10.87 0.94 15.58
N CYS A 56 10.67 0.23 14.46
CA CYS A 56 10.39 -1.20 14.43
C CYS A 56 11.60 -2.04 14.01
N LYS A 57 11.46 -3.37 14.07
CA LYS A 57 12.48 -4.28 13.52
C LYS A 57 12.54 -4.18 12.00
N ILE A 58 13.70 -4.53 11.44
CA ILE A 58 13.97 -4.40 10.01
C ILE A 58 13.08 -5.28 9.14
N ASP A 59 12.57 -6.40 9.66
CA ASP A 59 11.67 -7.33 8.99
C ASP A 59 10.18 -7.02 9.22
N GLU A 60 9.88 -6.01 10.03
CA GLU A 60 8.51 -5.62 10.41
C GLU A 60 8.04 -4.32 9.71
N VAL A 61 8.78 -3.81 8.71
CA VAL A 61 8.38 -2.60 7.98
C VAL A 61 7.20 -2.90 7.07
N ASP A 62 6.09 -2.22 7.35
CA ASP A 62 4.74 -2.58 6.90
C ASP A 62 4.39 -2.24 5.43
N ASP A 63 5.24 -1.54 4.70
CA ASP A 63 4.92 -0.96 3.38
C ASP A 63 5.97 -1.23 2.29
N LEU A 64 6.53 -2.46 2.27
CA LEU A 64 7.46 -2.92 1.23
C LEU A 64 6.80 -2.96 -0.15
N LEU A 65 5.72 -3.75 -0.27
CA LEU A 65 4.95 -3.93 -1.49
C LEU A 65 3.75 -2.98 -1.47
N GLY A 66 3.73 -1.99 -2.35
CA GLY A 66 2.65 -1.00 -2.41
C GLY A 66 1.77 -1.21 -3.63
N PHE A 67 0.46 -1.28 -3.40
CA PHE A 67 -0.57 -1.34 -4.42
C PHE A 67 -1.45 -0.10 -4.29
N CYS A 68 -1.68 0.59 -5.38
CA CYS A 68 -2.63 1.70 -5.44
C CYS A 68 -3.73 1.30 -6.42
N VAL A 69 -4.94 1.09 -5.91
CA VAL A 69 -6.14 0.77 -6.69
C VAL A 69 -6.91 2.07 -6.88
N VAL A 70 -7.19 2.41 -8.14
CA VAL A 70 -7.94 3.61 -8.48
C VAL A 70 -9.25 3.25 -9.15
N VAL A 71 -10.33 3.78 -8.60
CA VAL A 71 -11.72 3.55 -9.02
C VAL A 71 -12.40 4.87 -9.42
N ARG A 72 -13.65 4.81 -9.90
CA ARG A 72 -14.41 6.00 -10.34
C ARG A 72 -15.07 6.68 -9.16
N THR A 73 -15.74 5.93 -8.30
CA THR A 73 -16.63 6.48 -7.26
C THR A 73 -16.17 6.19 -5.85
N LEU A 74 -16.75 6.90 -4.89
CA LEU A 74 -16.50 6.67 -3.47
C LEU A 74 -17.04 5.29 -3.02
N ASP A 75 -18.22 4.90 -3.51
CA ASP A 75 -18.83 3.62 -3.16
C ASP A 75 -17.96 2.44 -3.63
N GLU A 76 -17.43 2.53 -4.86
CA GLU A 76 -16.47 1.56 -5.39
C GLU A 76 -15.20 1.46 -4.51
N CYS A 77 -14.76 2.53 -3.84
CA CYS A 77 -13.62 2.45 -2.92
C CYS A 77 -13.95 1.53 -1.73
N TYR A 78 -15.16 1.62 -1.18
CA TYR A 78 -15.59 0.79 -0.06
C TYR A 78 -15.95 -0.64 -0.48
N ASP A 79 -16.43 -0.83 -1.71
CA ASP A 79 -16.63 -2.15 -2.29
C ASP A 79 -15.31 -2.91 -2.46
N ILE A 80 -14.29 -2.26 -3.02
CA ILE A 80 -12.94 -2.83 -3.08
C ILE A 80 -12.40 -3.10 -1.66
N LEU A 81 -12.61 -2.21 -0.69
CA LEU A 81 -12.20 -2.45 0.69
C LEU A 81 -12.87 -3.72 1.27
N LYS A 82 -14.15 -3.92 1.01
CA LYS A 82 -14.90 -5.11 1.45
C LYS A 82 -14.31 -6.37 0.84
N GLN A 83 -13.98 -6.35 -0.45
CA GLN A 83 -13.34 -7.48 -1.13
C GLN A 83 -11.95 -7.77 -0.56
N VAL A 84 -11.10 -6.75 -0.37
CA VAL A 84 -9.78 -6.89 0.27
C VAL A 84 -9.89 -7.54 1.66
N LYS A 85 -10.88 -7.14 2.47
CA LYS A 85 -11.13 -7.73 3.81
C LYS A 85 -11.53 -9.20 3.76
N ASN A 86 -12.07 -9.68 2.64
CA ASN A 86 -12.53 -11.05 2.47
C ASN A 86 -11.44 -11.99 1.92
N ILE A 87 -10.26 -11.46 1.55
CA ILE A 87 -9.13 -12.28 1.07
C ILE A 87 -8.56 -13.06 2.25
N LYS A 88 -8.87 -14.36 2.33
CA LYS A 88 -8.55 -15.22 3.48
C LYS A 88 -7.06 -15.33 3.80
N ASP A 89 -6.21 -15.29 2.77
CA ASP A 89 -4.76 -15.48 2.94
C ASP A 89 -4.03 -14.21 3.40
N ILE A 90 -4.72 -13.06 3.41
CA ILE A 90 -4.15 -11.77 3.79
C ILE A 90 -4.54 -11.43 5.23
N ASN A 91 -3.54 -11.21 6.09
CA ASN A 91 -3.76 -10.71 7.44
C ASN A 91 -3.69 -9.18 7.46
N ILE A 92 -4.81 -8.50 7.72
CA ILE A 92 -4.85 -7.04 7.81
C ILE A 92 -4.36 -6.60 9.20
N ASN A 93 -3.23 -5.91 9.24
CA ASN A 93 -2.64 -5.38 10.46
C ASN A 93 -3.14 -3.97 10.79
N ILE A 94 -3.30 -3.12 9.76
CA ILE A 94 -3.67 -1.72 9.93
C ILE A 94 -4.70 -1.35 8.86
N LEU A 95 -5.80 -0.73 9.28
CA LEU A 95 -6.76 -0.06 8.42
C LEU A 95 -6.84 1.41 8.81
N ARG A 96 -6.71 2.31 7.84
CA ARG A 96 -6.91 3.76 8.00
C ARG A 96 -7.77 4.29 6.88
N ASP A 97 -8.81 5.03 7.23
CA ASP A 97 -9.75 5.62 6.27
C ASP A 97 -9.49 7.13 6.17
N TYR A 98 -8.49 7.50 5.37
CA TYR A 98 -8.19 8.92 5.14
C TYR A 98 -9.18 9.59 4.19
N ILE A 99 -10.19 8.89 3.68
CA ILE A 99 -11.27 9.56 2.96
C ILE A 99 -12.15 10.31 3.96
N LYS A 100 -12.50 9.67 5.08
CA LYS A 100 -13.27 10.28 6.17
C LYS A 100 -12.46 11.25 7.01
N GLU A 101 -11.19 10.93 7.24
CA GLU A 101 -10.27 11.73 8.04
C GLU A 101 -9.03 12.09 7.20
N PRO A 102 -9.12 13.04 6.25
CA PRO A 102 -8.00 13.44 5.42
C PRO A 102 -6.77 13.84 6.26
N CYS A 103 -5.58 13.49 5.77
CA CYS A 103 -4.34 13.75 6.53
C CYS A 103 -3.39 14.71 5.82
N GLY A 104 -2.57 15.39 6.62
CA GLY A 104 -1.55 16.33 6.14
C GLY A 104 -2.12 17.63 5.58
N VAL A 105 -1.23 18.55 5.24
CA VAL A 105 -1.57 19.88 4.72
C VAL A 105 -2.21 19.80 3.32
N ASN A 106 -1.95 18.72 2.58
CA ASN A 106 -2.51 18.50 1.26
C ASN A 106 -3.89 17.81 1.27
N GLU A 107 -4.48 17.58 2.45
CA GLU A 107 -5.75 16.86 2.62
C GLU A 107 -5.75 15.53 1.85
N TYR A 108 -4.71 14.73 2.07
CA TYR A 108 -4.53 13.47 1.40
C TYR A 108 -5.68 12.51 1.74
N GLN A 109 -6.25 11.90 0.70
CA GLN A 109 -7.38 10.97 0.80
C GLN A 109 -7.07 9.63 0.12
N ALA A 110 -7.24 8.55 0.89
CA ALA A 110 -7.25 7.17 0.45
C ALA A 110 -7.65 6.27 1.63
N ILE A 111 -8.15 5.07 1.34
CA ILE A 111 -8.20 4.00 2.34
C ILE A 111 -6.87 3.26 2.29
N HIS A 112 -6.16 3.17 3.41
CA HIS A 112 -4.93 2.39 3.55
C HIS A 112 -5.21 1.09 4.28
N VAL A 113 -4.93 -0.02 3.62
CA VAL A 113 -4.98 -1.36 4.17
C VAL A 113 -3.55 -1.90 4.20
N LYS A 114 -2.94 -1.98 5.37
CA LYS A 114 -1.65 -2.65 5.54
C LYS A 114 -1.85 -4.06 6.00
N PHE A 115 -1.09 -4.95 5.39
CA PHE A 115 -1.28 -6.37 5.57
C PHE A 115 0.04 -7.12 5.61
N LYS A 116 -0.02 -8.30 6.20
CA LYS A 116 0.99 -9.33 6.09
C LYS A 116 0.41 -10.48 5.26
N TRP A 117 1.18 -10.92 4.28
CA TRP A 117 0.87 -12.10 3.47
C TRP A 117 2.13 -12.96 3.41
N GLU A 118 2.00 -14.20 3.89
CA GLU A 118 3.16 -15.05 4.24
C GLU A 118 4.14 -14.31 5.18
N ASP A 119 5.36 -14.07 4.73
CA ASP A 119 6.43 -13.33 5.43
C ASP A 119 6.62 -11.90 4.87
N CYS A 120 5.76 -11.47 3.93
CA CYS A 120 5.87 -10.18 3.26
C CYS A 120 4.84 -9.19 3.80
N TYR A 121 5.30 -7.95 4.04
CA TYR A 121 4.42 -6.84 4.37
C TYR A 121 4.06 -6.03 3.13
N GLY A 122 2.81 -5.65 3.02
CA GLY A 122 2.31 -4.83 1.92
C GLY A 122 1.25 -3.83 2.36
N GLU A 123 0.96 -2.91 1.45
CA GLU A 123 -0.05 -1.88 1.62
C GLU A 123 -0.90 -1.77 0.35
N ILE A 124 -2.21 -1.83 0.49
CA ILE A 124 -3.18 -1.46 -0.55
C ILE A 124 -3.73 -0.07 -0.20
N GLN A 125 -3.63 0.85 -1.16
CA GLN A 125 -4.24 2.17 -1.11
C GLN A 125 -5.40 2.21 -2.10
N ILE A 126 -6.61 2.49 -1.62
CA ILE A 126 -7.82 2.56 -2.45
C ILE A 126 -8.28 4.01 -2.49
N LYS A 127 -8.48 4.57 -3.68
CA LYS A 127 -8.90 5.97 -3.83
C LYS A 127 -9.59 6.20 -5.18
N THR A 128 -10.34 7.28 -5.29
CA THR A 128 -10.91 7.69 -6.59
C THR A 128 -9.85 8.28 -7.51
N LYS A 129 -10.15 8.36 -8.81
CA LYS A 129 -9.32 9.04 -9.81
C LYS A 129 -9.01 10.49 -9.43
N GLU A 130 -10.01 11.21 -8.89
CA GLU A 130 -9.83 12.59 -8.42
C GLU A 130 -8.86 12.68 -7.24
N MET A 131 -9.05 11.84 -6.22
CA MET A 131 -8.16 11.76 -5.05
C MET A 131 -6.71 11.43 -5.47
N TYR A 132 -6.54 10.55 -6.45
CA TYR A 132 -5.22 10.24 -7.00
C TYR A 132 -4.58 11.48 -7.64
N TYR A 133 -5.27 12.17 -8.56
CA TYR A 133 -4.68 13.35 -9.20
C TYR A 133 -4.41 14.49 -8.24
N LYS A 134 -5.31 14.73 -7.26
CA LYS A 134 -5.06 15.70 -6.18
C LYS A 134 -3.76 15.35 -5.45
N THR A 135 -3.56 14.07 -5.13
CA THR A 135 -2.33 13.59 -4.47
C THR A 135 -1.09 13.86 -5.32
N GLU A 136 -1.08 13.45 -6.60
CA GLU A 136 0.11 13.59 -7.45
C GLU A 136 0.48 15.07 -7.66
N ASN A 137 -0.52 15.95 -7.80
CA ASN A 137 -0.30 17.40 -7.96
C ASN A 137 0.17 18.09 -6.66
N THR A 138 -0.23 17.58 -5.50
CA THR A 138 0.07 18.17 -4.18
C THR A 138 1.21 17.46 -3.45
N TYR A 139 1.82 16.44 -4.03
CA TYR A 139 2.84 15.60 -3.37
C TYR A 139 4.03 16.40 -2.84
N HIS A 140 4.39 17.49 -3.51
CA HIS A 140 5.46 18.40 -3.11
C HIS A 140 5.17 19.14 -1.79
N LEU A 141 3.90 19.32 -1.43
CA LEU A 141 3.48 19.93 -0.16
C LEU A 141 3.61 18.93 1.01
N TYR A 142 3.44 17.64 0.73
CA TYR A 142 3.55 16.58 1.74
C TYR A 142 4.97 16.43 2.29
N LYS A 143 6.00 16.64 1.47
CA LYS A 143 7.42 16.50 1.87
C LYS A 143 8.02 17.73 2.60
N LYS A 144 7.25 18.79 2.81
CA LYS A 144 7.72 20.02 3.49
C LYS A 144 7.51 20.02 5.01
N ASN A 145 6.95 18.95 5.56
CA ASN A 145 6.81 18.69 7.00
C ASN A 145 7.57 17.42 7.39
#